data_AF-A0A537R6S1-F1
#
_entry.id   AF-A0A537R6S1-F1
#
_cell.length_a   1.000
_cell.length_b   1.000
_cell.length_c   1.000
_cell.angle_alpha   90.00
_cell.angle_beta   90.00
_cell.angle_gamma   90.00
#
_symmetry.space_group_name_H-M   'P 1'
#
loop_
_entity.id
_entity.type
_entity.pdbx_description
1 polymer ?
#
loop_
_entity_poly.entity_id
_entity_poly.type
_entity_poly.pdbx_seq_one_letter_code
_entity_poly.pdbx_strand_id
1 'polypeptide(L)' 'MLDLLSGIRVVSFNHFLLGPMGIQALGDLGADVIAVEGSDGAWQRHW' A
#
# COMPACT_ATOMS: atom_id res chain seq x y z
N MET A 1 7.54 0.87 -15.82
CA MET A 1 7.63 0.90 -14.35
C MET A 1 9.02 1.38 -14.01
N LEU A 2 9.16 2.31 -13.07
CA LEU A 2 10.46 2.75 -12.56
C LEU A 2 10.80 1.86 -11.37
N ASP A 3 12.01 1.33 -11.30
CA ASP A 3 12.42 0.39 -10.25
C ASP A 3 13.29 1.06 -9.17
N LEU A 4 13.00 2.33 -8.87
CA LEU A 4 13.78 3.14 -7.92
C LEU A 4 13.80 2.56 -6.50
N LEU A 5 12.77 1.79 -6.14
CA LEU A 5 12.61 1.13 -4.84
C LEU A 5 12.70 -0.40 -4.94
N SER A 6 13.30 -0.94 -6.00
CA SER A 6 13.49 -2.38 -6.13
C SER A 6 14.22 -2.98 -4.94
N GLY A 7 13.71 -4.11 -4.43
CA GLY A 7 14.22 -4.78 -3.24
C GLY A 7 13.74 -4.20 -1.90
N ILE A 8 13.02 -3.06 -1.90
CA ILE A 8 12.38 -2.52 -0.70
C ILE A 8 11.02 -3.18 -0.50
N ARG A 9 10.78 -3.65 0.73
CA ARG A 9 9.47 -4.15 1.18
C ARG A 9 8.87 -3.19 2.18
N VAL A 10 7.61 -2.81 1.98
CA VAL A 10 6.87 -1.92 2.87
C VAL A 10 5.62 -2.61 3.39
N VAL A 11 5.46 -2.65 4.71
CA VAL A 11 4.24 -3.11 5.36
C VAL A 11 3.40 -1.88 5.72
N SER A 12 2.19 -1.80 5.17
CA SER A 12 1.30 -0.66 5.33
C SER A 12 0.12 -0.99 6.24
N PHE A 13 -0.03 -0.21 7.30
CA PHE A 13 -1.20 -0.19 8.19
C PHE A 13 -2.05 1.06 7.94
N ASN A 14 -1.96 1.62 6.73
CA ASN A 14 -2.71 2.80 6.35
C ASN A 14 -4.18 2.45 6.07
N HIS A 15 -5.04 3.45 6.22
CA HIS A 15 -6.47 3.29 6.04
C HIS A 15 -7.07 4.47 5.28
N PHE A 16 -8.28 4.30 4.76
CA PHE A 16 -9.03 5.33 4.02
C PHE A 16 -8.35 5.70 2.68
N LEU A 17 -7.93 6.95 2.52
CA LEU A 17 -7.62 7.52 1.22
C LEU A 17 -6.14 7.88 1.05
N LEU A 18 -5.64 8.83 1.85
CA LEU A 18 -4.32 9.41 1.61
C LEU A 18 -3.17 8.44 1.92
N GLY A 19 -3.35 7.57 2.93
CA GLY A 19 -2.35 6.56 3.27
C GLY A 19 -2.22 5.48 2.17
N PRO A 20 -3.33 4.87 1.70
CA PRO A 20 -3.30 3.97 0.55
C PRO A 20 -2.80 4.62 -0.74
N MET A 21 -3.14 5.89 -0.99
CA MET A 21 -2.63 6.63 -2.15
C MET A 21 -1.10 6.81 -2.07
N GLY A 22 -0.57 7.16 -0.90
CA GLY A 22 0.87 7.31 -0.70
C GLY A 22 1.64 5.99 -0.89
N ILE A 23 1.10 4.88 -0.39
CA ILE A 23 1.76 3.57 -0.55
C ILE A 23 1.65 3.04 -1.97
N GLN A 24 0.57 3.34 -2.69
CA GLN A 24 0.45 3.03 -4.12
C GLN A 24 1.58 3.70 -4.92
N ALA A 25 1.88 4.97 -4.63
CA ALA A 25 2.99 5.66 -5.27
C ALA A 25 4.34 4.96 -5.02
N LEU A 26 4.57 4.37 -3.84
CA LEU A 26 5.78 3.59 -3.58
C LEU A 26 5.81 2.28 -4.38
N GLY A 27 4.66 1.62 -4.56
CA GLY A 27 4.52 0.44 -5.40
C GLY A 27 4.80 0.75 -6.89
N ASP A 28 4.30 1.88 -7.39
CA ASP A 28 4.56 2.35 -8.75
C ASP A 28 6.06 2.64 -9.01
N LEU A 29 6.82 2.92 -7.94
CA LEU A 29 8.27 3.10 -7.94
C LEU A 29 9.06 1.80 -7.67
N GLY A 30 8.39 0.65 -7.63
CA GLY A 30 9.00 -0.69 -7.60
C GLY A 30 9.13 -1.32 -6.21
N ALA A 31 8.51 -0.75 -5.17
CA ALA A 31 8.47 -1.38 -3.85
C ALA A 31 7.48 -2.55 -3.79
N ASP A 32 7.83 -3.59 -3.02
CA ASP A 32 6.91 -4.67 -2.64
C ASP A 32 6.05 -4.22 -1.45
N VAL A 33 4.80 -3.85 -1.73
CA VAL A 33 3.87 -3.27 -0.75
C VAL A 33 2.89 -4.33 -0.25
N ILE A 34 2.91 -4.56 1.07
CA ILE A 34 1.97 -5.44 1.77
C ILE A 34 0.98 -4.57 2.55
N ALA A 35 -0.29 -4.58 2.13
CA ALA A 35 -1.37 -3.93 2.88
C ALA A 35 -1.86 -4.86 4.00
N VAL A 36 -1.86 -4.38 5.24
CA VAL A 36 -2.42 -5.09 6.39
C VAL A 36 -3.84 -4.58 6.63
N GLU A 37 -4.79 -5.49 6.51
CA GLU A 37 -6.22 -5.22 6.69
C GLU A 37 -6.77 -6.00 7.89
N GLY A 38 -7.93 -5.58 8.41
CA GLY A 38 -8.67 -6.40 9.37
C GLY A 38 -9.15 -7.70 8.74
N SER A 39 -9.62 -8.65 9.55
CA SER A 39 -10.13 -9.95 9.08
C SER A 39 -11.27 -9.82 8.07
N ASP A 40 -12.08 -8.77 8.19
CA ASP A 40 -13.20 -8.48 7.31
C ASP A 40 -12.82 -7.60 6.10
N GLY A 41 -11.52 -7.36 5.92
CA GLY A 41 -10.99 -6.40 4.94
C GLY A 41 -10.95 -4.96 5.46
N ALA A 42 -10.32 -4.08 4.69
CA ALA A 42 -10.18 -2.67 5.04
C ALA A 42 -11.53 -1.94 4.96
N TRP A 43 -11.73 -0.96 5.84
CA TRP A 43 -12.99 -0.22 5.94
C TRP A 43 -13.43 0.39 4.62
N GLN A 44 -12.51 0.95 3.82
CA GLN A 44 -12.83 1.56 2.51
C GLN A 44 -13.41 0.61 1.47
N ARG A 45 -13.39 -0.70 1.71
CA ARG A 45 -14.01 -1.70 0.83
C ARG A 45 -15.52 -1.83 1.04
N HIS A 46 -16.04 -1.29 2.15
CA HIS A 46 -17.42 -1.45 2.62
C HIS A 46 -18.17 -0.12 2.66
N TRP A 47 -17.65 0.92 2.01
CA TRP A 47 -18.26 2.26 1.96
C TRP A 47 -19.01 2.48 0.66
#